data_AF-A0A4U5WPA9-F1
#
_entry.id   AF-A0A4U5WPA9-F1
#
_cell.length_a   1.000
_cell.length_b   1.000
_cell.length_c   1.000
_cell.angle_alpha   90.00
_cell.angle_beta   90.00
_cell.angle_gamma   90.00
#
_symmetry.space_group_name_H-M   'P 1'
#
loop_
_entity.id
_entity.type
_entity.pdbx_description
1 polymer ?
#
loop_
_entity_poly.entity_id
_entity_poly.type
_entity_poly.pdbx_seq_one_letter_code
_entity_poly.pdbx_strand_id
1 'polypeptide(L)'
;MTTAPVGPPDVFDHRMAECATDPAFLAAALPFLEEGLAAPDEPPPVAIAAPDKLDLLRDALGGTAARVGMVPHTDWYTGSASNAVARAAGHLAAHAGPGGRLHLLMEPVWQGRAGRSPRESAEWIRYEALANLLFAPLSTTALCVYDTRTAGRAVVEAARRAHPGSGVYTEPARLAAELDAVPLPPPPPAAERLARPDVGAVRAWAERQGLAEADAELFGTAVGEAAALGGVTGALLWGEAPGCVCELALARRVDDPLAGFVPPAGTDLEPGQGLWYARQVCAYVDLRPADGGGTAVRLQYA
;
A
#
# COMPACT_ATOMS: atom_id res chain seq x y z
N MET A 1 -5.11 10.84 -45.84
CA MET A 1 -5.58 10.48 -44.49
C MET A 1 -4.53 9.58 -43.88
N THR A 2 -3.62 10.19 -43.14
CA THR A 2 -2.48 9.49 -42.53
C THR A 2 -2.92 9.01 -41.16
N THR A 3 -3.13 7.71 -41.03
CA THR A 3 -3.39 7.05 -39.75
C THR A 3 -2.16 7.21 -38.88
N ALA A 4 -2.28 7.99 -37.79
CA ALA A 4 -1.28 8.01 -36.74
C ALA A 4 -1.15 6.61 -36.13
N PRO A 5 0.06 6.17 -35.75
CA PRO A 5 0.23 4.91 -35.05
C PRO A 5 -0.47 5.01 -33.69
N VAL A 6 -1.41 4.09 -33.44
CA VAL A 6 -1.99 3.85 -32.12
C VAL A 6 -0.83 3.44 -31.21
N GLY A 7 -0.58 4.22 -30.16
CA GLY A 7 0.42 3.90 -29.14
C GLY A 7 0.16 2.54 -28.50
N PRO A 8 1.14 1.94 -27.81
CA PRO A 8 0.89 0.73 -27.03
C PRO A 8 -0.28 0.99 -26.05
N PRO A 9 -1.06 -0.05 -25.68
CA PRO A 9 -2.20 0.11 -24.78
C PRO A 9 -1.75 0.89 -23.54
N ASP A 10 -2.49 1.94 -23.17
CA ASP A 10 -2.12 2.87 -22.12
C ASP A 10 -2.05 2.15 -20.75
N VAL A 11 -0.84 1.70 -20.38
CA VAL A 11 -0.50 1.00 -19.14
C VAL A 11 -0.26 2.03 -18.03
N PHE A 12 -0.47 1.62 -16.78
CA PHE A 12 -0.02 2.36 -15.60
C PHE A 12 1.44 2.79 -15.74
N ASP A 13 1.67 4.10 -15.70
CA ASP A 13 2.99 4.71 -15.83
C ASP A 13 3.48 5.17 -14.46
N HIS A 14 4.39 4.39 -13.87
CA HIS A 14 4.87 4.56 -12.50
C HIS A 14 6.26 5.21 -12.48
N ARG A 15 6.29 6.53 -12.41
CA ARG A 15 7.49 7.36 -12.49
C ARG A 15 8.02 7.71 -11.11
N MET A 16 9.33 7.96 -11.04
CA MET A 16 10.01 8.41 -9.82
C MET A 16 10.80 9.69 -10.08
N ALA A 17 10.81 10.61 -9.11
CA ALA A 17 11.72 11.74 -9.08
C ALA A 17 12.43 11.84 -7.72
N GLU A 18 13.72 12.15 -7.74
CA GLU A 18 14.51 12.44 -6.54
C GLU A 18 14.79 13.92 -6.43
N CYS A 19 14.46 14.51 -5.28
CA CYS A 19 14.58 15.95 -5.08
C CYS A 19 15.41 16.21 -3.83
N ALA A 20 16.54 16.90 -3.98
CA ALA A 20 17.38 17.31 -2.85
C ALA A 20 17.05 18.73 -2.34
N THR A 21 16.22 19.47 -3.08
CA THR A 21 15.87 20.87 -2.80
C THR A 21 14.47 21.18 -3.32
N ASP A 22 13.89 22.28 -2.85
CA ASP A 22 12.57 22.75 -3.29
C ASP A 22 12.54 23.18 -4.77
N PRO A 23 13.57 23.86 -5.33
CA PRO A 23 13.65 24.08 -6.77
C PRO A 23 13.73 22.78 -7.58
N ALA A 24 14.42 21.74 -7.07
CA ALA A 24 14.46 20.44 -7.73
C ALA A 24 13.09 19.74 -7.68
N PHE A 25 12.34 19.92 -6.59
CA PHE A 25 10.95 19.47 -6.49
C PHE A 25 10.07 20.15 -7.54
N LEU A 26 10.10 21.48 -7.64
CA LEU A 26 9.33 22.22 -8.65
C LEU A 26 9.72 21.83 -10.08
N ALA A 27 11.02 21.64 -10.35
CA ALA A 27 11.51 21.23 -11.65
C ALA A 27 10.99 19.84 -12.09
N ALA A 28 10.71 18.94 -11.15
CA ALA A 28 10.09 17.64 -11.43
C ALA A 28 8.56 17.74 -11.49
N ALA A 29 7.95 18.49 -10.57
CA ALA A 29 6.50 18.54 -10.39
C ALA A 29 5.78 19.34 -11.47
N LEU A 30 6.30 20.52 -11.85
CA LEU A 30 5.60 21.42 -12.77
C LEU A 30 5.40 20.80 -14.17
N PRO A 31 6.42 20.22 -14.82
CA PRO A 31 6.21 19.58 -16.13
C PRO A 31 5.21 18.42 -16.08
N PHE A 32 5.21 17.65 -14.99
CA PHE A 32 4.27 16.55 -14.79
C PHE A 32 2.82 17.03 -14.62
N LEU A 33 2.60 18.09 -13.85
CA LEU A 33 1.27 18.67 -13.68
C LEU A 33 0.79 19.34 -14.98
N GLU A 34 1.69 19.97 -15.74
CA GLU A 34 1.40 20.52 -17.07
C GLU A 34 1.02 19.44 -18.09
N GLU A 35 1.69 18.28 -18.06
CA GLU A 35 1.33 17.09 -18.85
C GLU A 35 -0.13 16.67 -18.57
N GLY A 36 -0.50 16.49 -17.30
CA GLY A 36 -1.87 16.13 -16.93
C GLY A 36 -2.90 17.22 -17.26
N LEU A 37 -2.54 18.50 -17.14
CA LEU A 37 -3.42 19.63 -17.50
C LEU A 37 -3.65 19.75 -19.02
N ALA A 38 -2.72 19.25 -19.83
CA ALA A 38 -2.78 19.24 -21.28
C ALA A 38 -3.40 17.96 -21.86
N ALA A 39 -3.51 16.90 -21.05
CA ALA A 39 -4.08 15.62 -21.46
C ALA A 39 -5.58 15.77 -21.76
N PRO A 40 -6.04 15.50 -23.00
CA PRO A 40 -7.46 15.52 -23.32
C PRO A 40 -8.16 14.34 -22.62
N ASP A 41 -9.42 14.56 -22.22
CA ASP A 41 -10.26 13.54 -21.57
C ASP A 41 -9.75 13.03 -20.21
N GLU A 42 -8.79 13.74 -19.61
CA GLU A 42 -8.37 13.51 -18.23
C GLU A 42 -8.99 14.53 -17.26
N PRO A 43 -9.36 14.12 -16.05
CA PRO A 43 -9.66 15.03 -14.96
C PRO A 43 -8.44 15.90 -14.59
N PRO A 44 -8.63 17.02 -13.87
CA PRO A 44 -7.56 17.76 -13.23
C PRO A 44 -6.53 16.86 -12.52
N PRO A 45 -5.20 17.05 -12.72
CA PRO A 45 -4.20 16.29 -12.00
C PRO A 45 -4.27 16.58 -10.50
N VAL A 46 -3.79 15.64 -9.68
CA VAL A 46 -3.79 15.77 -8.22
C VAL A 46 -2.36 15.70 -7.69
N ALA A 47 -1.97 16.69 -6.90
CA ALA A 47 -0.73 16.73 -6.14
C ALA A 47 -0.99 16.38 -4.67
N ILE A 48 -0.40 15.26 -4.24
CA ILE A 48 -0.39 14.79 -2.86
C ILE A 48 1.01 15.00 -2.30
N ALA A 49 1.22 16.09 -1.57
CA ALA A 49 2.54 16.51 -1.11
C ALA A 49 2.51 17.16 0.28
N ALA A 50 3.69 17.42 0.85
CA ALA A 50 3.80 18.17 2.09
C ALA A 50 3.13 19.57 1.97
N PRO A 51 2.48 20.10 3.01
CA PRO A 51 1.76 21.38 2.92
C PRO A 51 2.60 22.54 2.38
N ASP A 52 3.85 22.66 2.82
CA ASP A 52 4.82 23.65 2.36
C ASP A 52 5.18 23.48 0.87
N LYS A 53 5.29 22.24 0.39
CA LYS A 53 5.46 21.94 -1.04
C LYS A 53 4.21 22.26 -1.87
N LEU A 54 3.02 22.10 -1.31
CA LEU A 54 1.79 22.55 -1.96
C LEU A 54 1.75 24.08 -2.04
N ASP A 55 2.24 24.80 -1.02
CA ASP A 55 2.40 26.27 -1.09
C ASP A 55 3.31 26.67 -2.25
N LEU A 56 4.47 26.01 -2.38
CA LEU A 56 5.40 26.23 -3.50
C LEU A 56 4.76 25.98 -4.87
N LEU A 57 3.96 24.91 -5.00
CA LEU A 57 3.23 24.63 -6.24
C LEU A 57 2.18 25.70 -6.54
N ARG A 58 1.46 26.21 -5.54
CA ARG A 58 0.48 27.29 -5.74
C ARG A 58 1.14 28.56 -6.24
N ASP A 59 2.26 28.94 -5.62
CA ASP A 59 3.02 30.13 -6.03
C ASP A 59 3.56 30.00 -7.46
N ALA A 60 4.09 28.84 -7.82
CA ALA A 60 4.65 28.60 -9.15
C ALA A 60 3.58 28.48 -10.25
N LEU A 61 2.44 27.82 -9.98
CA LEU A 61 1.35 27.63 -10.96
C LEU A 61 0.49 28.89 -11.13
N GLY A 62 0.48 29.79 -10.14
CA GLY A 62 -0.34 31.00 -10.15
C GLY A 62 -1.82 30.66 -10.38
N GLY A 63 -2.45 31.33 -11.35
CA GLY A 63 -3.88 31.12 -11.67
C GLY A 63 -4.22 29.68 -12.11
N THR A 64 -3.24 28.92 -12.60
CA THR A 64 -3.43 27.52 -13.02
C THR A 64 -3.60 26.58 -11.81
N ALA A 65 -3.18 26.99 -10.61
CA ALA A 65 -3.29 26.17 -9.40
C ALA A 65 -4.74 25.73 -9.10
N ALA A 66 -5.74 26.54 -9.47
CA ALA A 66 -7.17 26.19 -9.32
C ALA A 66 -7.61 24.98 -10.16
N ARG A 67 -6.80 24.56 -11.14
CA ARG A 67 -7.03 23.38 -11.99
C ARG A 67 -6.22 22.16 -11.54
N VAL A 68 -5.59 22.21 -10.37
CA VAL A 68 -4.84 21.09 -9.80
C VAL A 68 -5.45 20.75 -8.45
N GLY A 69 -5.86 19.49 -8.27
CA GLY A 69 -6.25 19.01 -6.94
C GLY A 69 -5.02 19.02 -6.03
N MET A 70 -5.10 19.63 -4.86
CA MET A 70 -3.98 19.68 -3.92
C MET A 70 -4.42 19.09 -2.58
N VAL A 71 -3.77 17.99 -2.18
CA VAL A 71 -4.11 17.25 -0.97
C VAL A 71 -2.86 17.15 -0.09
N PRO A 72 -2.92 17.64 1.16
CA PRO A 72 -1.83 17.41 2.11
C PRO A 72 -1.53 15.92 2.25
N HIS A 73 -0.25 15.54 2.18
CA HIS A 73 0.14 14.15 2.30
C HIS A 73 -0.23 13.53 3.66
N THR A 74 -0.39 14.34 4.70
CA THR A 74 -0.85 13.96 6.04
C THR A 74 -2.32 13.57 6.04
N ASP A 75 -3.09 14.18 5.16
CA ASP A 75 -4.50 13.86 4.98
C ASP A 75 -4.64 12.62 4.13
N TRP A 76 -3.67 12.31 3.24
CA TRP A 76 -3.67 11.15 2.35
C TRP A 76 -3.15 9.87 3.01
N TYR A 77 -1.97 9.92 3.62
CA TYR A 77 -1.26 8.79 4.21
C TYR A 77 -1.52 8.65 5.71
N THR A 78 -2.78 8.42 6.09
CA THR A 78 -3.23 8.34 7.49
C THR A 78 -3.07 6.95 8.11
N GLY A 79 -2.80 5.93 7.31
CA GLY A 79 -2.80 4.51 7.72
C GLY A 79 -1.55 3.74 7.31
N SER A 80 -1.69 2.43 7.16
CA SER A 80 -0.64 1.54 6.65
C SER A 80 -0.42 1.75 5.15
N ALA A 81 0.61 1.12 4.59
CA ALA A 81 0.78 1.06 3.13
C ALA A 81 -0.48 0.50 2.45
N SER A 82 -1.11 -0.54 3.01
CA SER A 82 -2.37 -1.11 2.51
C SER A 82 -3.54 -0.12 2.51
N ASN A 83 -3.64 0.75 3.52
CA ASN A 83 -4.65 1.81 3.53
C ASN A 83 -4.38 2.87 2.45
N ALA A 84 -3.10 3.21 2.22
CA ALA A 84 -2.71 4.16 1.17
C ALA A 84 -3.06 3.63 -0.24
N VAL A 85 -2.86 2.33 -0.48
CA VAL A 85 -3.28 1.65 -1.72
C VAL A 85 -4.78 1.73 -1.92
N ALA A 86 -5.54 1.32 -0.91
CA ALA A 86 -6.99 1.29 -0.97
C ALA A 86 -7.55 2.69 -1.23
N ARG A 87 -6.95 3.71 -0.61
CA ARG A 87 -7.28 5.10 -0.87
C ARG A 87 -6.99 5.53 -2.31
N ALA A 88 -5.82 5.17 -2.85
CA ALA A 88 -5.48 5.48 -4.25
C ALA A 88 -6.46 4.81 -5.21
N ALA A 89 -6.75 3.52 -5.00
CA ALA A 89 -7.73 2.78 -5.81
C ALA A 89 -9.14 3.38 -5.72
N GLY A 90 -9.61 3.72 -4.52
CA GLY A 90 -10.91 4.37 -4.32
C GLY A 90 -10.97 5.77 -4.95
N HIS A 91 -9.87 6.53 -4.87
CA HIS A 91 -9.77 7.84 -5.51
C HIS A 91 -9.84 7.72 -7.04
N LEU A 92 -9.11 6.78 -7.63
CA LEU A 92 -9.15 6.50 -9.07
C LEU A 92 -10.54 6.04 -9.51
N ALA A 93 -11.18 5.13 -8.76
CA ALA A 93 -12.54 4.68 -9.06
C ALA A 93 -13.56 5.82 -9.05
N ALA A 94 -13.39 6.80 -8.16
CA ALA A 94 -14.33 7.92 -8.01
C ALA A 94 -14.04 9.11 -8.93
N HIS A 95 -12.78 9.35 -9.30
CA HIS A 95 -12.37 10.61 -9.94
C HIS A 95 -11.64 10.45 -11.27
N ALA A 96 -11.15 9.26 -11.62
CA ALA A 96 -10.39 9.08 -12.86
C ALA A 96 -11.30 9.13 -14.09
N GLY A 97 -10.71 9.53 -15.22
CA GLY A 97 -11.35 9.51 -16.53
C GLY A 97 -11.47 8.11 -17.12
N PRO A 98 -11.95 7.99 -18.37
CA PRO A 98 -12.09 6.71 -19.07
C PRO A 98 -10.79 5.90 -19.05
N GLY A 99 -10.88 4.63 -18.65
CA GLY A 99 -9.71 3.75 -18.52
C GLY A 99 -8.86 3.99 -17.27
N GLY A 100 -9.33 4.77 -16.30
CA GLY A 100 -8.56 5.08 -15.08
C GLY A 100 -7.52 6.18 -15.28
N ARG A 101 -7.70 7.02 -16.31
CA ARG A 101 -6.78 8.12 -16.59
C ARG A 101 -6.83 9.18 -15.50
N LEU A 102 -5.68 9.42 -14.89
CA LEU A 102 -5.46 10.49 -13.93
C LEU A 102 -3.95 10.67 -13.75
N HIS A 103 -3.51 11.92 -13.62
CA HIS A 103 -2.16 12.23 -13.20
C HIS A 103 -2.11 12.44 -11.69
N LEU A 104 -1.34 11.59 -11.01
CA LEU A 104 -1.14 11.62 -9.56
C LEU A 104 0.32 11.92 -9.21
N LEU A 105 0.60 13.12 -8.69
CA LEU A 105 1.89 13.40 -8.05
C LEU A 105 1.77 12.97 -6.59
N MET A 106 2.69 12.12 -6.14
CA MET A 106 2.62 11.48 -4.84
C MET A 106 3.94 11.63 -4.10
N GLU A 107 3.91 12.22 -2.90
CA GLU A 107 5.09 12.33 -2.04
C GLU A 107 4.82 11.62 -0.69
N PRO A 108 5.17 10.33 -0.57
CA PRO A 108 5.02 9.59 0.68
C PRO A 108 5.79 10.22 1.85
N VAL A 109 5.24 10.12 3.07
CA VAL A 109 5.83 10.73 4.28
C VAL A 109 6.88 9.83 4.91
N TRP A 110 8.10 9.83 4.36
CA TRP A 110 9.18 8.96 4.84
C TRP A 110 9.73 9.32 6.23
N GLN A 111 9.56 10.55 6.71
CA GLN A 111 9.84 10.90 8.12
C GLN A 111 8.68 10.57 9.09
N GLY A 112 7.56 10.07 8.57
CA GLY A 112 6.40 9.63 9.35
C GLY A 112 6.38 8.11 9.55
N ARG A 113 5.19 7.51 9.46
CA ARG A 113 5.01 6.07 9.63
C ARG A 113 5.88 5.24 8.68
N ALA A 114 5.95 5.62 7.40
CA ALA A 114 6.62 4.83 6.36
C ALA A 114 8.12 4.60 6.62
N GLY A 115 8.82 5.56 7.24
CA GLY A 115 10.24 5.42 7.57
C GLY A 115 10.55 5.17 9.05
N ARG A 116 9.54 4.96 9.91
CA ARG A 116 9.77 4.81 11.37
C ARG A 116 10.54 3.54 11.75
N SER A 117 10.54 2.53 10.88
CA SER A 117 11.27 1.28 11.09
C SER A 117 11.58 0.58 9.77
N PRO A 118 12.58 -0.32 9.73
CA PRO A 118 12.84 -1.15 8.55
C PRO A 118 11.64 -1.98 8.09
N ARG A 119 10.80 -2.46 9.03
CA ARG A 119 9.58 -3.22 8.72
C ARG A 119 8.59 -2.35 7.95
N GLU A 120 8.32 -1.14 8.43
CA GLU A 120 7.42 -0.20 7.74
C GLU A 120 7.97 0.18 6.38
N SER A 121 9.26 0.52 6.28
CA SER A 121 9.84 0.85 4.98
C SER A 121 9.75 -0.32 4.01
N ALA A 122 9.94 -1.56 4.46
CA ALA A 122 9.74 -2.75 3.64
C ALA A 122 8.28 -2.90 3.18
N GLU A 123 7.29 -2.68 4.05
CA GLU A 123 5.86 -2.71 3.66
C GLU A 123 5.54 -1.67 2.58
N TRP A 124 6.05 -0.45 2.73
CA TRP A 124 5.84 0.62 1.75
C TRP A 124 6.54 0.32 0.42
N ILE A 125 7.78 -0.17 0.43
CA ILE A 125 8.45 -0.60 -0.80
C ILE A 125 7.74 -1.78 -1.45
N ARG A 126 7.17 -2.72 -0.67
CA ARG A 126 6.35 -3.79 -1.24
C ARG A 126 5.15 -3.20 -1.97
N TYR A 127 4.48 -2.20 -1.40
CA TYR A 127 3.40 -1.50 -2.08
C TYR A 127 3.87 -0.82 -3.37
N GLU A 128 4.95 -0.04 -3.32
CA GLU A 128 5.51 0.64 -4.50
C GLU A 128 5.75 -0.37 -5.64
N ALA A 129 6.25 -1.56 -5.30
CA ALA A 129 6.43 -2.63 -6.27
C ALA A 129 5.09 -3.13 -6.82
N LEU A 130 4.16 -3.52 -5.92
CA LEU A 130 2.88 -4.13 -6.28
C LEU A 130 1.90 -3.16 -6.96
N ALA A 131 2.08 -1.85 -6.81
CA ALA A 131 1.32 -0.84 -7.55
C ALA A 131 1.39 -1.08 -9.07
N ASN A 132 2.57 -1.49 -9.58
CA ASN A 132 2.75 -1.83 -11.00
C ASN A 132 1.89 -3.00 -11.48
N LEU A 133 1.48 -3.91 -10.59
CA LEU A 133 0.58 -5.01 -10.93
C LEU A 133 -0.88 -4.62 -10.68
N LEU A 134 -1.12 -3.96 -9.54
CA LEU A 134 -2.46 -3.62 -9.07
C LEU A 134 -3.16 -2.62 -10.00
N PHE A 135 -2.41 -1.62 -10.45
CA PHE A 135 -2.93 -0.56 -11.31
C PHE A 135 -2.65 -0.80 -12.79
N ALA A 136 -1.97 -1.89 -13.17
CA ALA A 136 -1.67 -2.23 -14.57
C ALA A 136 -2.86 -2.10 -15.54
N PRO A 137 -4.11 -2.43 -15.17
CA PRO A 137 -5.26 -2.26 -16.05
C PRO A 137 -5.71 -0.80 -16.26
N LEU A 138 -5.16 0.15 -15.50
CA LEU A 138 -5.50 1.57 -15.54
C LEU A 138 -4.45 2.36 -16.32
N SER A 139 -4.91 3.38 -17.03
CA SER A 139 -4.07 4.35 -17.73
C SER A 139 -3.67 5.53 -16.84
N THR A 140 -3.43 5.27 -15.55
CA THR A 140 -3.00 6.29 -14.57
C THR A 140 -1.50 6.57 -14.77
N THR A 141 -1.12 7.85 -14.71
CA THR A 141 0.29 8.26 -14.65
C THR A 141 0.58 8.74 -13.22
N ALA A 142 1.45 8.04 -12.51
CA ALA A 142 1.86 8.37 -11.15
C ALA A 142 3.31 8.87 -11.13
N LEU A 143 3.56 10.00 -10.47
CA LEU A 143 4.91 10.47 -10.17
C LEU A 143 5.15 10.41 -8.67
N CYS A 144 5.93 9.43 -8.23
CA CYS A 144 6.39 9.31 -6.85
C CYS A 144 7.62 10.17 -6.62
N VAL A 145 7.49 11.17 -5.77
CA VAL A 145 8.55 12.12 -5.40
C VAL A 145 9.21 11.67 -4.11
N TYR A 146 10.54 11.55 -4.15
CA TYR A 146 11.39 11.20 -3.02
C TYR A 146 12.26 12.40 -2.65
N ASP A 147 11.93 13.03 -1.53
CA ASP A 147 12.78 14.07 -0.94
C ASP A 147 13.99 13.44 -0.24
N THR A 148 15.18 13.59 -0.80
CA THR A 148 16.38 12.93 -0.28
C THR A 148 16.91 13.56 1.01
N ARG A 149 16.34 14.70 1.45
CA ARG A 149 16.59 15.29 2.77
C ARG A 149 15.88 14.50 3.88
N THR A 150 14.78 13.82 3.55
CA THR A 150 13.90 13.15 4.51
C THR A 150 13.84 11.63 4.30
N ALA A 151 13.83 11.18 3.04
CA ALA A 151 13.93 9.78 2.67
C ALA A 151 15.37 9.29 2.81
N GLY A 152 15.59 8.31 3.68
CA GLY A 152 16.91 7.70 3.86
C GLY A 152 17.42 7.02 2.58
N ARG A 153 18.75 6.99 2.40
CA ARG A 153 19.40 6.40 1.21
C ARG A 153 18.88 5.00 0.87
N ALA A 154 18.71 4.14 1.86
CA ALA A 154 18.22 2.77 1.66
C ALA A 154 16.79 2.71 1.10
N VAL A 155 15.92 3.67 1.49
CA VAL A 155 14.56 3.79 0.96
C VAL A 155 14.61 4.20 -0.51
N VAL A 156 15.39 5.22 -0.84
CA VAL A 156 15.52 5.71 -2.23
C VAL A 156 16.10 4.61 -3.14
N GLU A 157 17.11 3.88 -2.67
CA GLU A 157 17.69 2.76 -3.40
C GLU A 157 16.67 1.62 -3.62
N ALA A 158 15.85 1.32 -2.63
CA ALA A 158 14.78 0.33 -2.76
C ALA A 158 13.65 0.82 -3.68
N ALA A 159 13.29 2.10 -3.60
CA ALA A 159 12.26 2.72 -4.44
C ALA A 159 12.65 2.70 -5.92
N ARG A 160 13.91 2.98 -6.26
CA ARG A 160 14.40 2.84 -7.64
C ARG A 160 14.09 1.46 -8.21
N ARG A 161 14.20 0.40 -7.41
CA ARG A 161 13.90 -0.97 -7.86
C ARG A 161 12.41 -1.20 -8.14
N ALA A 162 11.52 -0.40 -7.56
CA ALA A 162 10.07 -0.50 -7.74
C ALA A 162 9.52 0.34 -8.90
N HIS A 163 10.30 1.29 -9.43
CA HIS A 163 9.85 2.20 -10.49
C HIS A 163 10.53 1.89 -11.83
N PRO A 164 9.77 1.58 -12.90
CA PRO A 164 10.30 1.45 -14.24
C PRO A 164 11.11 2.68 -14.68
N GLY A 165 12.10 2.47 -15.57
CA GLY A 165 12.93 3.56 -16.09
C GLY A 165 14.05 4.07 -15.16
N SER A 166 14.11 3.60 -13.90
CA SER A 166 15.17 3.96 -12.94
C SER A 166 16.54 3.32 -13.22
N GLY A 167 16.61 2.37 -14.16
CA GLY A 167 17.82 1.60 -14.51
C GLY A 167 18.09 0.36 -13.64
N VAL A 168 17.40 0.20 -12.52
CA VAL A 168 17.55 -0.95 -11.59
C VAL A 168 16.22 -1.61 -11.22
N TYR A 169 15.20 -1.41 -12.06
CA TYR A 169 13.86 -1.97 -11.88
C TYR A 169 13.91 -3.49 -11.67
N THR A 170 13.10 -3.98 -10.72
CA THR A 170 12.95 -5.38 -10.37
C THR A 170 11.47 -5.75 -10.50
N GLU A 171 11.18 -6.90 -11.10
CA GLU A 171 9.81 -7.40 -11.21
C GLU A 171 9.08 -7.42 -9.84
N PRO A 172 7.82 -6.95 -9.76
CA PRO A 172 7.14 -6.72 -8.48
C PRO A 172 7.09 -7.95 -7.57
N ALA A 173 6.74 -9.12 -8.11
CA ALA A 173 6.67 -10.36 -7.35
C ALA A 173 8.04 -10.80 -6.80
N ARG A 174 9.12 -10.52 -7.54
CA ARG A 174 10.49 -10.81 -7.09
C ARG A 174 10.92 -9.85 -5.99
N LEU A 175 10.66 -8.55 -6.13
CA LEU A 175 10.98 -7.58 -5.10
C LEU A 175 10.21 -7.87 -3.80
N ALA A 176 8.91 -8.20 -3.91
CA ALA A 176 8.11 -8.65 -2.77
C ALA A 176 8.71 -9.90 -2.10
N ALA A 177 9.09 -10.92 -2.89
CA ALA A 177 9.73 -12.14 -2.37
C ALA A 177 11.08 -11.88 -1.67
N GLU A 178 11.88 -10.93 -2.16
CA GLU A 178 13.15 -10.54 -1.53
C GLU A 178 12.95 -9.82 -0.20
N LEU A 179 11.97 -8.90 -0.12
CA LEU A 179 11.54 -8.30 1.14
C LEU A 179 11.04 -9.38 2.10
N ASP A 180 10.40 -10.41 1.55
CA ASP A 180 9.86 -11.52 2.30
C ASP A 180 10.85 -12.60 2.74
N ALA A 181 12.09 -12.53 2.25
CA ALA A 181 13.17 -13.40 2.69
C ALA A 181 13.68 -13.04 4.09
N VAL A 182 13.36 -11.84 4.60
CA VAL A 182 13.67 -11.45 5.98
C VAL A 182 12.76 -12.26 6.93
N PRO A 183 13.32 -13.11 7.82
CA PRO A 183 12.51 -13.94 8.70
C PRO A 183 11.69 -13.09 9.67
N LEU A 184 10.42 -13.47 9.85
CA LEU A 184 9.63 -12.94 10.95
C LEU A 184 10.16 -13.48 12.29
N PRO A 185 10.05 -12.71 13.40
CA PRO A 185 10.37 -13.22 14.73
C PRO A 185 9.60 -14.52 15.02
N PRO A 186 10.20 -15.54 15.63
CA PRO A 186 9.49 -16.77 15.96
C PRO A 186 8.38 -16.47 17.00
N PRO A 187 7.25 -17.20 16.98
CA PRO A 187 6.27 -17.11 18.05
C PRO A 187 6.90 -17.45 19.41
N PRO A 188 6.52 -16.77 20.49
CA PRO A 188 7.07 -17.04 21.81
C PRO A 188 6.60 -18.41 22.35
N PRO A 189 7.35 -19.06 23.26
CA PRO A 189 6.93 -20.33 23.87
C PRO A 189 5.59 -20.27 24.60
N ALA A 190 5.20 -19.09 25.08
CA ALA A 190 3.94 -18.83 25.76
C ALA A 190 2.74 -18.58 24.82
N ALA A 191 2.93 -18.68 23.50
CA ALA A 191 1.85 -18.48 22.54
C ALA A 191 0.70 -19.47 22.79
N GLU A 192 -0.52 -18.96 22.87
CA GLU A 192 -1.74 -19.75 23.07
C GLU A 192 -2.10 -20.46 21.76
N ARG A 193 -2.39 -21.76 21.84
CA ARG A 193 -2.74 -22.59 20.69
C ARG A 193 -4.25 -22.70 20.54
N LEU A 194 -4.76 -22.40 19.34
CA LEU A 194 -6.13 -22.70 18.95
C LEU A 194 -6.14 -23.75 17.84
N ALA A 195 -6.81 -24.88 18.07
CA ALA A 195 -6.98 -25.91 17.04
C ALA A 195 -7.94 -25.45 15.93
N ARG A 196 -8.91 -24.59 16.26
CA ARG A 196 -9.86 -23.97 15.33
C ARG A 196 -10.03 -22.50 15.73
N PRO A 197 -9.44 -21.55 14.98
CA PRO A 197 -9.59 -20.13 15.28
C PRO A 197 -10.93 -19.63 14.74
N ASP A 198 -11.95 -19.60 15.60
CA ASP A 198 -13.17 -18.85 15.29
C ASP A 198 -13.05 -17.40 15.78
N VAL A 199 -13.83 -16.52 15.15
CA VAL A 199 -13.83 -15.06 15.41
C VAL A 199 -14.05 -14.75 16.89
N GLY A 200 -14.96 -15.48 17.56
CA GLY A 200 -15.29 -15.25 18.96
C GLY A 200 -14.15 -15.61 19.91
N ALA A 201 -13.47 -16.73 19.65
CA ALA A 201 -12.31 -17.15 20.43
C ALA A 201 -11.15 -16.14 20.35
N VAL A 202 -10.87 -15.64 19.14
CA VAL A 202 -9.81 -14.64 18.91
C VAL A 202 -10.17 -13.30 19.56
N ARG A 203 -11.41 -12.84 19.41
CA ARG A 203 -11.92 -11.63 20.07
C ARG A 203 -11.79 -11.73 21.60
N ALA A 204 -12.31 -12.80 22.19
CA ALA A 204 -12.24 -12.99 23.64
C ALA A 204 -10.80 -13.08 24.15
N TRP A 205 -9.87 -13.63 23.35
CA TRP A 205 -8.45 -13.62 23.69
C TRP A 205 -7.87 -12.20 23.62
N ALA A 206 -8.15 -11.45 22.56
CA ALA A 206 -7.70 -10.08 22.37
C ALA A 206 -8.18 -9.13 23.48
N GLU A 207 -9.44 -9.27 23.92
CA GLU A 207 -9.99 -8.53 25.06
C GLU A 207 -9.21 -8.84 26.36
N ARG A 208 -8.86 -10.11 26.60
CA ARG A 208 -8.00 -10.50 27.74
C ARG A 208 -6.59 -9.91 27.67
N GLN A 209 -6.09 -9.66 26.45
CA GLN A 209 -4.81 -9.00 26.21
C GLN A 209 -4.90 -7.46 26.31
N GLY A 210 -6.10 -6.91 26.57
CA GLY A 210 -6.31 -5.48 26.81
C GLY A 210 -6.76 -4.68 25.59
N LEU A 211 -7.11 -5.31 24.46
CA LEU A 211 -7.74 -4.59 23.36
C LEU A 211 -9.14 -4.14 23.79
N ALA A 212 -9.53 -2.93 23.38
CA ALA A 212 -10.90 -2.47 23.55
C ALA A 212 -11.87 -3.38 22.78
N GLU A 213 -13.11 -3.48 23.23
CA GLU A 213 -14.11 -4.38 22.64
C GLU A 213 -14.24 -4.22 21.12
N ALA A 214 -14.29 -2.97 20.63
CA ALA A 214 -14.36 -2.67 19.21
C ALA A 214 -13.12 -3.12 18.44
N ASP A 215 -11.92 -2.91 19.01
CA ASP A 215 -10.65 -3.30 18.40
C ASP A 215 -10.49 -4.83 18.36
N ALA A 216 -10.91 -5.50 19.42
CA ALA A 216 -10.92 -6.96 19.49
C ALA A 216 -11.92 -7.59 18.52
N GLU A 217 -13.07 -6.95 18.29
CA GLU A 217 -14.04 -7.36 17.28
C GLU A 217 -13.47 -7.22 15.86
N LEU A 218 -12.84 -6.08 15.56
CA LEU A 218 -12.15 -5.86 14.27
C LEU A 218 -11.03 -6.90 14.06
N PHE A 219 -10.20 -7.14 15.08
CA PHE A 219 -9.11 -8.11 15.00
C PHE A 219 -9.62 -9.54 14.82
N GLY A 220 -10.62 -9.96 15.61
CA GLY A 220 -11.26 -11.26 15.48
C GLY A 220 -11.85 -11.47 14.08
N THR A 221 -12.51 -10.44 13.54
CA THR A 221 -13.05 -10.46 12.17
C THR A 221 -11.93 -10.60 11.14
N ALA A 222 -10.86 -9.81 11.24
CA ALA A 222 -9.71 -9.90 10.33
C ALA A 222 -9.07 -11.30 10.31
N VAL A 223 -8.94 -11.94 11.48
CA VAL A 223 -8.46 -13.33 11.57
C VAL A 223 -9.45 -14.30 10.94
N GLY A 224 -10.76 -14.11 11.14
CA GLY A 224 -11.81 -14.89 10.48
C GLY A 224 -11.75 -14.80 8.94
N GLU A 225 -11.57 -13.60 8.40
CA GLU A 225 -11.40 -13.36 6.96
C GLU A 225 -10.15 -14.06 6.39
N ALA A 226 -9.05 -14.03 7.14
CA ALA A 226 -7.84 -14.77 6.76
C ALA A 226 -8.04 -16.30 6.85
N ALA A 227 -8.76 -16.79 7.86
CA ALA A 227 -9.10 -18.20 8.00
C ALA A 227 -10.02 -18.71 6.88
N ALA A 228 -10.85 -17.84 6.30
CA ALA A 228 -11.72 -18.16 5.16
C ALA A 228 -10.98 -18.52 3.87
N LEU A 229 -9.65 -18.27 3.79
CA LEU A 229 -8.79 -18.85 2.73
C LEU A 229 -8.82 -20.39 2.73
N GLY A 230 -9.21 -21.00 3.85
CA GLY A 230 -9.44 -22.43 3.98
C GLY A 230 -8.18 -23.25 4.24
N GLY A 231 -8.40 -24.47 4.73
CA GLY A 231 -7.31 -25.41 5.06
C GLY A 231 -6.54 -25.05 6.33
N VAL A 232 -7.15 -24.33 7.27
CA VAL A 232 -6.54 -23.99 8.57
C VAL A 232 -6.29 -25.28 9.37
N THR A 233 -5.05 -25.51 9.79
CA THR A 233 -4.63 -26.66 10.60
C THR A 233 -4.35 -26.29 12.06
N GLY A 234 -4.28 -24.98 12.35
CA GLY A 234 -4.14 -24.45 13.70
C GLY A 234 -3.84 -22.96 13.68
N ALA A 235 -3.83 -22.37 14.87
CA ALA A 235 -3.42 -20.98 15.08
C ALA A 235 -2.63 -20.81 16.37
N LEU A 236 -1.75 -19.82 16.36
CA LEU A 236 -1.02 -19.33 17.53
C LEU A 236 -1.43 -17.88 17.81
N LEU A 237 -1.65 -17.56 19.09
CA LEU A 237 -1.98 -16.22 19.57
C LEU A 237 -0.93 -15.75 20.58
N TRP A 238 -0.42 -14.54 20.44
CA TRP A 238 0.53 -13.95 21.39
C TRP A 238 0.58 -12.42 21.29
N GLY A 239 1.28 -11.82 22.24
CA GLY A 239 1.37 -10.36 22.37
C GLY A 239 0.31 -9.82 23.31
N GLU A 240 0.38 -8.52 23.54
CA GLU A 240 -0.53 -7.75 24.39
C GLU A 240 -1.00 -6.51 23.62
N ALA A 241 -2.07 -5.86 24.08
CA ALA A 241 -2.59 -4.69 23.40
C ALA A 241 -1.56 -3.55 23.30
N PRO A 242 -1.50 -2.82 22.17
CA PRO A 242 -2.30 -3.02 20.96
C PRO A 242 -1.69 -4.03 19.96
N GLY A 243 -0.50 -4.56 20.24
CA GLY A 243 0.27 -5.46 19.37
C GLY A 243 -0.15 -6.93 19.44
N CYS A 244 -1.46 -7.21 19.51
CA CYS A 244 -2.00 -8.56 19.46
C CYS A 244 -1.70 -9.24 18.13
N VAL A 245 -1.21 -10.49 18.16
CA VAL A 245 -0.80 -11.26 16.97
C VAL A 245 -1.53 -12.59 16.89
N CYS A 246 -1.99 -12.93 15.69
CA CYS A 246 -2.49 -14.25 15.34
C CYS A 246 -1.72 -14.79 14.14
N GLU A 247 -1.17 -16.00 14.24
CA GLU A 247 -0.61 -16.73 13.11
C GLU A 247 -1.43 -17.97 12.82
N LEU A 248 -2.02 -18.00 11.64
CA LEU A 248 -2.75 -19.14 11.10
C LEU A 248 -1.80 -20.04 10.32
N ALA A 249 -1.89 -21.35 10.54
CA ALA A 249 -1.24 -22.35 9.68
C ALA A 249 -2.28 -22.86 8.66
N LEU A 250 -2.01 -22.67 7.37
CA LEU A 250 -2.81 -23.19 6.28
C LEU A 250 -2.08 -24.38 5.63
N ALA A 251 -2.78 -25.49 5.40
CA ALA A 251 -2.25 -26.65 4.68
C ALA A 251 -2.03 -26.38 3.18
N ARG A 252 -2.57 -25.28 2.66
CA ARG A 252 -2.46 -24.88 1.26
C ARG A 252 -1.45 -23.76 1.07
N ARG A 253 -0.88 -23.70 -0.14
CA ARG A 253 -0.03 -22.61 -0.58
C ARG A 253 -0.86 -21.42 -1.10
N VAL A 254 -0.44 -20.20 -0.77
CA VAL A 254 -0.97 -18.94 -1.31
C VAL A 254 0.20 -18.19 -1.93
N ASP A 255 0.31 -18.25 -3.26
CA ASP A 255 1.43 -17.66 -4.02
C ASP A 255 1.07 -16.35 -4.72
N ASP A 256 -0.20 -15.93 -4.68
CA ASP A 256 -0.64 -14.67 -5.28
C ASP A 256 -0.04 -13.49 -4.51
N PRO A 257 0.88 -12.70 -5.12
CA PRO A 257 1.49 -11.55 -4.45
C PRO A 257 0.47 -10.43 -4.17
N LEU A 258 -0.68 -10.43 -4.86
CA LEU A 258 -1.76 -9.47 -4.67
C LEU A 258 -2.82 -9.95 -3.67
N ALA A 259 -2.60 -11.08 -2.99
CA ALA A 259 -3.53 -11.61 -2.01
C ALA A 259 -3.87 -10.57 -0.90
N GLY A 260 -5.09 -10.05 -0.96
CA GLY A 260 -5.61 -9.00 -0.08
C GLY A 260 -5.28 -7.56 -0.48
N PHE A 261 -4.53 -7.32 -1.56
CA PHE A 261 -4.23 -5.96 -2.03
C PHE A 261 -5.27 -5.41 -3.01
N VAL A 262 -5.97 -6.29 -3.74
CA VAL A 262 -7.04 -5.89 -4.66
C VAL A 262 -8.29 -5.47 -3.88
N PRO A 263 -8.75 -4.21 -4.00
CA PRO A 263 -9.98 -3.78 -3.36
C PRO A 263 -11.21 -4.47 -3.95
N PRO A 264 -12.23 -4.74 -3.12
CA PRO A 264 -13.54 -5.14 -3.62
C PRO A 264 -14.19 -3.99 -4.40
N ALA A 265 -15.24 -4.29 -5.16
CA ALA A 265 -15.94 -3.28 -5.96
C ALA A 265 -16.69 -2.22 -5.12
N GLY A 266 -16.96 -2.51 -3.84
CA GLY A 266 -17.54 -1.57 -2.89
C GLY A 266 -16.49 -0.73 -2.18
N THR A 267 -16.87 0.48 -1.79
CA THR A 267 -15.99 1.43 -1.08
C THR A 267 -16.00 1.25 0.44
N ASP A 268 -17.02 0.58 0.96
CA ASP A 268 -17.23 0.45 2.40
C ASP A 268 -16.42 -0.72 2.95
N LEU A 269 -15.84 -0.52 4.14
CA LEU A 269 -15.10 -1.56 4.86
C LEU A 269 -16.12 -2.47 5.57
N GLU A 270 -16.31 -3.67 5.04
CA GLU A 270 -17.34 -4.61 5.49
C GLU A 270 -16.75 -6.01 5.74
N PRO A 271 -17.26 -6.76 6.72
CA PRO A 271 -16.96 -8.19 6.83
C PRO A 271 -17.27 -8.94 5.52
N GLY A 272 -16.53 -10.01 5.24
CA GLY A 272 -16.65 -10.85 4.04
C GLY A 272 -15.75 -10.44 2.87
N GLN A 273 -14.93 -9.40 3.02
CA GLN A 273 -14.00 -8.92 1.98
C GLN A 273 -12.63 -9.64 2.02
N GLY A 274 -12.51 -10.71 2.79
CA GLY A 274 -11.33 -11.57 2.84
C GLY A 274 -10.08 -10.86 3.33
N LEU A 275 -8.92 -11.26 2.80
CA LEU A 275 -7.64 -10.67 3.16
C LEU A 275 -7.57 -9.15 2.92
N TRP A 276 -8.42 -8.59 2.06
CA TRP A 276 -8.47 -7.14 1.89
C TRP A 276 -8.90 -6.44 3.17
N TYR A 277 -9.98 -6.91 3.81
CA TYR A 277 -10.43 -6.41 5.12
C TYR A 277 -9.32 -6.53 6.16
N ALA A 278 -8.69 -7.70 6.24
CA ALA A 278 -7.61 -7.94 7.18
C ALA A 278 -6.45 -6.93 7.02
N ARG A 279 -6.08 -6.58 5.78
CA ARG A 279 -5.05 -5.56 5.49
C ARG A 279 -5.49 -4.12 5.76
N GLN A 280 -6.80 -3.85 5.76
CA GLN A 280 -7.31 -2.53 6.14
C GLN A 280 -7.33 -2.33 7.66
N VAL A 281 -7.56 -3.41 8.42
CA VAL A 281 -7.70 -3.39 9.87
C VAL A 281 -6.38 -3.61 10.60
N CYS A 282 -5.60 -4.61 10.21
CA CYS A 282 -4.35 -4.96 10.87
C CYS A 282 -3.20 -4.10 10.36
N ALA A 283 -2.31 -3.68 11.25
CA ALA A 283 -1.08 -2.99 10.88
C ALA A 283 -0.20 -3.84 9.96
N TYR A 284 -0.19 -5.16 10.14
CA TYR A 284 0.53 -6.10 9.27
C TYR A 284 -0.27 -7.37 9.00
N VAL A 285 -0.19 -7.83 7.76
CA VAL A 285 -0.67 -9.15 7.31
C VAL A 285 0.42 -9.78 6.44
N ASP A 286 1.14 -10.72 7.02
CA ASP A 286 2.21 -11.46 6.37
C ASP A 286 1.69 -12.80 5.85
N LEU A 287 1.97 -13.14 4.60
CA LEU A 287 1.78 -14.48 4.05
C LEU A 287 3.17 -15.08 3.80
N ARG A 288 3.50 -16.13 4.54
CA ARG A 288 4.82 -16.78 4.48
C ARG A 288 4.67 -18.24 4.06
N PRO A 289 5.61 -18.81 3.29
CA PRO A 289 5.69 -20.25 3.13
C PRO A 289 5.81 -20.93 4.50
N ALA A 290 5.08 -22.02 4.69
CA ALA A 290 5.17 -22.86 5.88
C ALA A 290 5.63 -24.28 5.53
N ASP A 291 6.09 -25.01 6.55
CA ASP A 291 6.49 -26.41 6.40
C ASP A 291 5.36 -27.25 5.78
N GLY A 292 5.74 -28.30 5.05
CA GLY A 292 4.79 -29.17 4.36
C GLY A 292 4.12 -28.54 3.13
N GLY A 293 4.62 -27.38 2.66
CA GLY A 293 4.10 -26.71 1.46
C GLY A 293 2.88 -25.83 1.70
N GLY A 294 2.60 -25.52 2.97
CA GLY A 294 1.50 -24.66 3.40
C GLY A 294 1.85 -23.16 3.40
N THR A 295 0.98 -22.37 4.02
CA THR A 295 1.16 -20.92 4.22
C THR A 295 0.94 -20.56 5.68
N ALA A 296 1.84 -19.80 6.29
CA ALA A 296 1.59 -19.12 7.55
C ALA A 296 1.02 -17.72 7.26
N VAL A 297 -0.17 -17.42 7.80
CA VAL A 297 -0.76 -16.08 7.69
C VAL A 297 -0.67 -15.41 9.05
N ARG A 298 0.20 -14.42 9.19
CA ARG A 298 0.40 -13.71 10.46
C ARG A 298 -0.22 -12.32 10.39
N LEU A 299 -1.20 -12.09 11.25
CA LEU A 299 -1.89 -10.82 11.43
C LEU A 299 -1.44 -10.18 12.74
N GLN A 300 -1.02 -8.92 12.68
CA GLN A 300 -0.72 -8.11 13.86
C GLN A 300 -1.61 -6.87 13.83
N TYR A 301 -2.36 -6.64 14.91
CA TYR A 301 -3.35 -5.58 14.98
C TYR A 301 -2.73 -4.17 14.88
N ALA A 302 -1.74 -3.83 15.71
CA ALA A 302 -1.01 -2.56 15.69
C ALA A 302 0.51 -2.72 15.67
#